data_AF-A0A933V584-F1
#
_entry.id   AF-A0A933V584-F1
#
_cell.length_a   1.000
_cell.length_b   1.000
_cell.length_c   1.000
_cell.angle_alpha   90.00
_cell.angle_beta   90.00
_cell.angle_gamma   90.00
#
_symmetry.space_group_name_H-M   'P 1'
#
loop_
_entity.id
_entity.type
_entity.pdbx_description
1 polymer ?
#
loop_
_entity_poly.entity_id
_entity_poly.type
_entity_poly.pdbx_seq_one_letter_code
_entity_poly.pdbx_strand_id
1 'polypeptide(L)'
;MPQTPPSDESNLRIFVGNKYDYFQRKWALSEQTGSKQSWNWAAFLGSYAWMAYRKMYLQSGILVGVLILETIVEVLLGPRSGVSSLITFFNIGLFVGVGFRGNHWYKRHVEKRIQDILSQCSAERAEAELARAGGTSMAAAVAITVTLLGGWAAIAALIS
;
A
#
# COMPACT_ATOMS: atom_id res chain seq x y z
N MET A 1 -3.76 21.72 -32.80
CA MET A 1 -3.54 22.40 -31.50
C MET A 1 -2.79 21.43 -30.60
N PRO A 2 -1.80 21.85 -29.79
CA PRO A 2 -1.23 20.98 -28.78
C PRO A 2 -2.33 20.63 -27.78
N GLN A 3 -2.63 19.35 -27.60
CA GLN A 3 -3.60 18.90 -26.62
C GLN A 3 -3.06 19.25 -25.23
N THR A 4 -3.78 20.08 -24.48
CA THR A 4 -3.48 20.33 -23.07
C THR A 4 -3.47 18.98 -22.35
N PRO A 5 -2.48 18.67 -21.49
CA PRO A 5 -2.53 17.45 -20.70
C PRO A 5 -3.88 17.40 -19.95
N PRO A 6 -4.47 16.21 -19.77
CA PRO A 6 -5.74 16.07 -19.07
C PRO A 6 -5.66 16.77 -17.71
N SER A 7 -6.75 17.39 -17.27
CA SER A 7 -6.82 18.02 -15.95
C SER A 7 -6.37 17.05 -14.85
N ASP A 8 -5.79 17.56 -13.76
CA ASP A 8 -5.32 16.74 -12.63
C ASP A 8 -6.37 15.73 -12.16
N GLU A 9 -7.65 16.12 -12.19
CA GLU A 9 -8.78 15.24 -11.88
C GLU A 9 -8.91 14.05 -12.85
N SER A 10 -8.76 14.27 -14.16
CA SER A 10 -8.85 13.22 -15.17
C SER A 10 -7.73 12.19 -14.98
N ASN A 11 -6.48 12.66 -14.77
CA ASN A 11 -5.34 11.79 -14.52
C ASN A 11 -5.54 10.93 -13.26
N LEU A 12 -6.08 11.54 -12.19
CA LEU A 12 -6.43 10.82 -10.97
C LEU A 12 -7.53 9.79 -11.21
N ARG A 13 -8.58 10.11 -11.97
CA ARG A 13 -9.68 9.19 -12.27
C ARG A 13 -9.19 7.98 -13.07
N ILE A 14 -8.36 8.19 -14.09
CA ILE A 14 -7.73 7.14 -14.88
C ILE A 14 -6.86 6.24 -13.99
N PHE A 15 -5.98 6.84 -13.17
CA PHE A 15 -5.05 6.09 -12.35
C PHE A 15 -5.73 5.31 -11.22
N VAL A 16 -6.71 5.91 -10.53
CA VAL A 16 -7.35 5.29 -9.36
C VAL A 16 -8.42 4.27 -9.77
N GLY A 17 -9.05 4.47 -10.93
CA GLY A 17 -10.07 3.60 -11.52
C GLY A 17 -11.39 3.61 -10.75
N ASN A 18 -12.07 2.45 -10.71
CA ASN A 18 -13.46 2.28 -10.20
C ASN A 18 -13.75 2.84 -8.79
N LYS A 19 -12.72 3.03 -7.95
CA LYS A 19 -12.88 3.57 -6.58
C LYS A 19 -12.50 5.05 -6.47
N TYR A 20 -12.33 5.75 -7.60
CA TYR A 20 -11.94 7.17 -7.62
C TYR A 20 -12.83 8.03 -6.74
N ASP A 21 -14.16 8.01 -6.92
CA ASP A 21 -15.07 8.88 -6.16
C ASP A 21 -15.06 8.58 -4.65
N TYR A 22 -14.72 7.35 -4.25
CA TYR A 22 -14.52 7.01 -2.84
C TYR A 22 -13.25 7.65 -2.28
N PHE A 23 -12.12 7.52 -2.98
CA PHE A 23 -10.85 8.10 -2.53
C PHE A 23 -10.86 9.62 -2.58
N GLN A 24 -11.40 10.20 -3.66
CA GLN A 24 -11.51 11.64 -3.83
C GLN A 24 -12.26 12.29 -2.67
N ARG A 25 -13.41 11.74 -2.26
CA ARG A 25 -14.17 12.25 -1.10
C ARG A 25 -13.35 12.20 0.19
N LYS A 26 -12.62 11.10 0.43
CA LYS A 26 -11.78 10.98 1.63
C LYS A 26 -10.60 11.94 1.62
N TRP A 27 -9.98 12.14 0.47
CA TRP A 27 -8.87 13.07 0.30
C TRP A 27 -9.31 14.52 0.44
N ALA A 28 -10.45 14.90 -0.15
CA ALA A 28 -11.02 16.24 -0.01
C ALA A 28 -11.42 16.54 1.44
N LEU A 29 -12.00 15.59 2.16
CA LEU A 29 -12.30 15.76 3.59
C LEU A 29 -11.02 15.91 4.43
N SER A 30 -9.98 15.14 4.11
CA SER A 30 -8.67 15.22 4.74
C SER A 30 -8.02 16.60 4.54
N GLU A 31 -8.15 17.19 3.36
CA GLU A 31 -7.66 18.55 3.07
C GLU A 31 -8.44 19.63 3.83
N GLN A 32 -9.78 19.56 3.81
CA GLN A 32 -10.64 20.53 4.49
C GLN A 32 -10.42 20.55 6.01
N THR A 33 -10.18 19.38 6.61
CA THR A 33 -9.98 19.24 8.05
C THR A 33 -8.52 19.41 8.48
N GLY A 34 -7.58 19.47 7.53
CA GLY A 34 -6.14 19.38 7.79
C GLY A 34 -5.68 18.02 8.36
N SER A 35 -6.59 17.08 8.56
CA SER A 35 -6.29 15.76 9.13
C SER A 35 -5.85 14.80 8.04
N LYS A 36 -4.65 14.23 8.17
CA LYS A 36 -4.15 13.15 7.29
C LYS A 36 -4.72 11.78 7.65
N GLN A 37 -5.67 11.71 8.59
CA GLN A 37 -6.25 10.47 9.08
C GLN A 37 -7.64 10.27 8.50
N SER A 38 -7.85 9.13 7.86
CA SER A 38 -9.17 8.66 7.48
C SER A 38 -9.20 7.15 7.55
N TRP A 39 -10.16 6.60 8.30
CA TRP A 39 -10.23 5.16 8.52
C TRP A 39 -10.42 4.39 7.21
N ASN A 40 -9.66 3.30 7.03
CA ASN A 40 -9.74 2.39 5.90
C ASN A 40 -9.72 0.94 6.40
N TRP A 41 -10.89 0.30 6.36
CA TRP A 41 -11.07 -1.10 6.74
C TRP A 41 -10.20 -2.08 5.95
N ALA A 42 -10.06 -1.87 4.64
CA ALA A 42 -9.28 -2.75 3.79
C ALA A 42 -7.77 -2.63 4.09
N ALA A 43 -7.31 -1.40 4.36
CA ALA A 43 -5.92 -1.17 4.79
C ALA A 43 -5.67 -1.70 6.21
N PHE A 44 -6.64 -1.65 7.12
CA PHE A 44 -6.49 -2.23 8.46
C PHE A 44 -6.38 -3.76 8.40
N LEU A 45 -7.41 -4.44 7.86
CA LEU A 45 -7.49 -5.89 7.86
C LEU A 45 -6.53 -6.55 6.87
N GLY A 46 -6.34 -5.91 5.71
CA GLY A 46 -5.55 -6.44 4.61
C GLY A 46 -4.18 -5.80 4.44
N SER A 47 -3.81 -4.81 5.26
CA SER A 47 -2.52 -4.09 5.29
C SER A 47 -1.62 -4.30 4.05
N TYR A 48 -0.66 -5.23 4.11
CA TYR A 48 0.26 -5.51 2.99
C TYR A 48 -0.45 -5.94 1.71
N ALA A 49 -1.42 -6.85 1.79
CA ALA A 49 -2.19 -7.32 0.64
C ALA A 49 -3.02 -6.18 0.00
N TRP A 50 -3.59 -5.28 0.81
CA TRP A 50 -4.27 -4.09 0.29
C TRP A 50 -3.31 -3.14 -0.42
N MET A 51 -2.10 -2.92 0.12
CA MET A 51 -1.07 -2.11 -0.54
C MET A 51 -0.65 -2.73 -1.87
N ALA A 52 -0.36 -4.03 -1.92
CA ALA A 52 -0.04 -4.73 -3.16
C ALA A 52 -1.20 -4.71 -4.17
N TYR A 53 -2.43 -4.91 -3.70
CA TYR A 53 -3.63 -4.80 -4.53
C TYR A 53 -3.73 -3.42 -5.20
N ARG A 54 -3.39 -2.34 -4.49
CA ARG A 54 -3.37 -0.96 -5.00
C ARG A 54 -2.03 -0.58 -5.67
N LYS A 55 -1.19 -1.56 -5.98
CA LYS A 55 0.12 -1.42 -6.64
C LYS A 55 1.16 -0.59 -5.87
N MET A 56 0.99 -0.44 -4.56
CA MET A 56 1.98 0.13 -3.65
C MET A 56 3.04 -0.92 -3.25
N TYR A 57 3.75 -1.49 -4.23
CA TYR A 57 4.60 -2.66 -4.04
C TYR A 57 5.75 -2.44 -3.06
N LEU A 58 6.36 -1.24 -3.08
CA LEU A 58 7.45 -0.92 -2.15
C LEU A 58 6.97 -0.91 -0.70
N GLN A 59 5.86 -0.20 -0.44
CA GLN A 59 5.27 -0.12 0.90
C GLN A 59 4.82 -1.50 1.40
N SER A 60 4.21 -2.28 0.50
CA SER A 60 3.81 -3.66 0.78
C SER A 60 5.01 -4.55 1.12
N GLY A 61 6.09 -4.46 0.35
CA GLY A 61 7.30 -5.25 0.55
C GLY A 61 8.03 -4.89 1.84
N ILE A 62 8.10 -3.60 2.18
CA ILE A 62 8.65 -3.14 3.46
C ILE A 62 7.86 -3.75 4.62
N LEU A 63 6.52 -3.69 4.56
CA LEU A 63 5.69 -4.23 5.62
C LEU A 63 5.87 -5.75 5.79
N VAL A 64 5.90 -6.51 4.68
CA VAL A 64 6.20 -7.95 4.73
C VAL A 64 7.60 -8.23 5.28
N GLY A 65 8.59 -7.44 4.88
CA GLY A 65 9.96 -7.56 5.39
C GLY A 65 10.03 -7.34 6.90
N VAL A 66 9.29 -6.35 7.43
CA VAL A 66 9.17 -6.11 8.88
C VAL A 66 8.55 -7.32 9.58
N LEU A 67 7.45 -7.87 9.06
CA LEU A 67 6.79 -9.05 9.66
C LEU A 67 7.69 -10.29 9.67
N ILE A 68 8.45 -10.53 8.60
CA ILE A 68 9.42 -11.63 8.54
C ILE A 68 10.57 -11.39 9.53
N LEU A 69 11.08 -10.16 9.62
CA LEU A 69 12.16 -9.80 10.54
C LEU A 69 11.74 -9.97 12.00
N GLU A 70 10.51 -9.58 12.35
CA GLU A 70 9.94 -9.80 13.69
C GLU A 70 9.93 -11.30 14.04
N THR A 71 9.50 -12.16 13.12
CA THR A 71 9.52 -13.61 13.31
C THR A 71 10.95 -14.13 13.54
N ILE A 72 11.93 -13.65 12.79
CA ILE A 72 13.34 -14.02 12.98
C ILE A 72 13.83 -13.59 14.37
N VAL A 73 13.54 -12.35 14.78
CA VAL A 73 13.91 -11.83 16.10
C VAL A 73 13.27 -12.65 17.22
N GLU A 74 12.00 -13.00 17.09
CA GLU A 74 11.28 -13.82 18.06
C GLU A 74 11.91 -15.21 18.22
N VAL A 75 12.26 -15.86 17.10
CA VAL A 75 12.95 -17.16 17.10
C VAL A 75 14.33 -17.07 17.75
N LEU A 76 15.12 -16.05 17.43
CA LEU A 76 16.49 -15.91 17.96
C LEU A 76 16.53 -15.63 19.47
N LEU A 77 15.56 -14.86 19.98
CA LEU A 77 15.48 -14.55 21.41
C LEU A 77 14.79 -15.65 22.21
N GLY A 78 14.02 -16.51 21.54
CA GLY A 78 13.30 -17.62 22.14
C GLY A 78 12.04 -17.19 22.93
N PRO A 79 11.13 -18.15 23.18
CA PRO A 79 9.79 -17.87 23.70
C PRO A 79 9.76 -17.35 25.14
N ARG A 80 10.83 -17.52 25.92
CA ARG A 80 10.92 -17.04 27.32
C ARG A 80 11.38 -15.59 27.46
N SER A 81 11.75 -14.93 26.36
CA SER A 81 12.26 -13.55 26.35
C SER A 81 11.17 -12.48 26.58
N GLY A 82 9.89 -12.85 26.47
CA GLY A 82 8.76 -11.91 26.54
C GLY A 82 8.58 -11.04 25.29
N VAL A 83 9.42 -11.23 24.25
CA VAL A 83 9.39 -10.42 23.02
C VAL A 83 8.10 -10.60 22.23
N SER A 84 7.47 -11.78 22.29
CA SER A 84 6.23 -12.12 21.58
C SER A 84 5.09 -11.14 21.90
N SER A 85 4.93 -10.77 23.18
CA SER A 85 3.91 -9.81 23.61
C SER A 85 4.18 -8.41 23.03
N LEU A 86 5.45 -7.97 23.02
CA LEU A 86 5.85 -6.68 22.48
C LEU A 86 5.60 -6.61 20.97
N ILE A 87 5.97 -7.65 20.23
CA ILE A 87 5.71 -7.78 18.79
C ILE A 87 4.20 -7.75 18.51
N THR A 88 3.40 -8.46 19.32
CA THR A 88 1.94 -8.47 19.16
C THR A 88 1.34 -7.07 19.33
N PHE A 89 1.69 -6.36 20.41
CA PHE A 89 1.19 -4.99 20.63
C PHE A 89 1.67 -4.01 19.56
N PHE A 90 2.92 -4.15 19.12
CA PHE A 90 3.47 -3.38 18.02
C PHE A 90 2.67 -3.60 16.73
N ASN A 91 2.38 -4.85 16.37
CA ASN A 91 1.63 -5.19 15.17
C ASN A 91 0.19 -4.67 15.19
N ILE A 92 -0.49 -4.74 16.34
CA ILE A 92 -1.81 -4.13 16.50
C ILE A 92 -1.73 -2.61 16.22
N GLY A 93 -0.78 -1.92 16.85
CA GLY A 93 -0.58 -0.48 16.64
C GLY A 93 -0.22 -0.15 15.19
N LEU A 94 0.63 -0.96 14.57
CA LEU A 94 1.03 -0.83 13.17
C LEU A 94 -0.16 -0.95 12.23
N PHE A 95 -0.97 -2.01 12.34
CA PHE A 95 -2.14 -2.23 11.49
C PHE A 95 -3.22 -1.18 11.71
N VAL A 96 -3.49 -0.77 12.96
CA VAL A 96 -4.39 0.35 13.26
C VAL A 96 -3.88 1.65 12.61
N GLY A 97 -2.57 1.91 12.72
CA GLY A 97 -1.91 3.04 12.08
C GLY A 97 -2.04 3.02 10.55
N VAL A 98 -1.87 1.85 9.92
CA VAL A 98 -2.13 1.63 8.48
C VAL A 98 -3.61 1.87 8.16
N GLY A 99 -4.53 1.43 9.01
CA GLY A 99 -5.96 1.72 8.89
C GLY A 99 -6.27 3.20 8.84
N PHE A 100 -5.66 4.01 9.71
CA PHE A 100 -5.88 5.47 9.73
C PHE A 100 -5.15 6.23 8.62
N ARG A 101 -3.95 5.81 8.23
CA ARG A 101 -3.09 6.56 7.29
C ARG A 101 -3.06 5.99 5.88
N GLY A 102 -3.63 4.80 5.65
CA GLY A 102 -3.54 4.09 4.39
C GLY A 102 -4.07 4.89 3.20
N ASN A 103 -5.19 5.59 3.35
CA ASN A 103 -5.73 6.45 2.28
C ASN A 103 -4.78 7.60 1.93
N HIS A 104 -4.10 8.18 2.92
CA HIS A 104 -3.14 9.26 2.72
C HIS A 104 -1.85 8.77 2.06
N TRP A 105 -1.35 7.60 2.47
CA TRP A 105 -0.22 6.96 1.80
C TRP A 105 -0.54 6.62 0.35
N TYR A 106 -1.75 6.12 0.09
CA TYR A 106 -2.19 5.85 -1.27
C TYR A 106 -2.32 7.14 -2.10
N LYS A 107 -2.84 8.24 -1.52
CA LYS A 107 -2.87 9.56 -2.18
C LYS A 107 -1.49 9.98 -2.68
N ARG A 108 -0.51 10.01 -1.77
CA ARG A 108 0.88 10.39 -2.08
C ARG A 108 1.50 9.48 -3.13
N HIS A 109 1.20 8.19 -3.07
CA HIS A 109 1.66 7.23 -4.06
C HIS A 109 1.08 7.57 -5.44
N VAL A 110 -0.24 7.78 -5.54
CA VAL A 110 -0.92 8.14 -6.79
C VAL A 110 -0.35 9.43 -7.36
N GLU A 111 -0.30 10.51 -6.58
CA GLU A 111 0.20 11.82 -7.01
C GLU A 111 1.63 11.72 -7.53
N LYS A 112 2.52 11.07 -6.78
CA LYS A 112 3.91 10.88 -7.18
C LYS A 112 4.00 10.09 -8.49
N ARG A 113 3.25 8.99 -8.62
CA ARG A 113 3.29 8.15 -9.83
C ARG A 113 2.73 8.85 -11.06
N ILE A 114 1.66 9.64 -10.91
CA ILE A 114 1.13 10.47 -11.99
C ILE A 114 2.18 11.49 -12.42
N GLN A 115 2.77 12.22 -11.48
CA GLN A 115 3.82 13.20 -11.76
C GLN A 115 5.02 12.57 -12.49
N ASP A 116 5.49 11.41 -12.02
CA ASP A 116 6.58 10.66 -12.65
C ASP A 116 6.22 10.33 -14.12
N ILE A 117 5.03 9.80 -14.38
CA ILE A 117 4.58 9.41 -15.73
C ILE A 117 4.46 10.63 -16.65
N LEU A 118 3.83 11.70 -16.18
CA LEU A 118 3.62 12.93 -16.96
C LEU A 118 4.94 13.64 -17.29
N SER A 119 5.97 13.50 -16.44
CA SER A 119 7.30 14.05 -16.71
C SER A 119 8.12 13.25 -17.72
N GLN A 120 7.75 11.98 -17.98
CA GLN A 120 8.52 11.06 -18.81
C GLN A 120 7.83 10.71 -20.14
N CYS A 121 6.52 10.95 -20.26
CA CYS A 121 5.73 10.56 -21.43
C CYS A 121 5.22 11.79 -22.21
N SER A 122 5.06 11.63 -23.52
CA SER A 122 4.27 12.57 -24.32
C SER A 122 2.79 12.49 -23.91
N ALA A 123 2.03 13.58 -24.11
CA ALA A 123 0.61 13.65 -23.74
C ALA A 123 -0.22 12.51 -24.34
N GLU A 124 0.10 12.08 -25.56
CA GLU A 124 -0.59 10.97 -26.25
C GLU A 124 -0.35 9.59 -25.61
N ARG A 125 0.83 9.38 -24.99
CA ARG A 125 1.18 8.11 -24.32
C ARG A 125 0.84 8.11 -22.83
N ALA A 126 0.73 9.30 -22.23
CA ALA A 126 0.50 9.46 -20.80
C ALA A 126 -0.76 8.76 -20.33
N GLU A 127 -1.88 8.90 -21.04
CA GLU A 127 -3.16 8.29 -20.65
C GLU A 127 -3.10 6.76 -20.60
N ALA A 128 -2.53 6.14 -21.64
CA ALA A 128 -2.36 4.69 -21.70
C ALA A 128 -1.45 4.18 -20.57
N GLU A 129 -0.37 4.91 -20.27
CA GLU A 129 0.56 4.54 -19.20
C GLU A 129 -0.05 4.75 -17.81
N LEU A 130 -0.84 5.80 -17.61
CA LEU A 130 -1.61 6.02 -16.37
C LEU A 130 -2.59 4.86 -16.10
N ALA A 131 -3.33 4.44 -17.13
CA ALA A 131 -4.25 3.30 -17.02
C ALA A 131 -3.52 1.99 -16.70
N ARG A 132 -2.32 1.78 -17.28
CA ARG A 132 -1.48 0.60 -17.04
C ARG A 132 -0.86 0.60 -15.64
N ALA A 133 -0.32 1.73 -15.21
CA ALA A 133 0.36 1.88 -13.94
C ALA A 133 -0.61 1.91 -12.76
N GLY A 134 -1.80 2.48 -12.96
CA GLY A 134 -2.87 2.58 -11.98
C GLY A 134 -3.72 1.31 -11.84
N GLY A 135 -4.96 1.49 -11.38
CA GLY A 135 -5.92 0.41 -11.16
C GLY A 135 -5.54 -0.49 -9.99
N THR A 136 -5.86 -1.78 -10.13
CA THR A 136 -5.71 -2.77 -9.06
C THR A 136 -5.18 -4.10 -9.59
N SER A 137 -4.49 -4.88 -8.75
CA SER A 137 -3.93 -6.18 -9.13
C SER A 137 -4.20 -7.26 -8.08
N MET A 138 -5.13 -8.17 -8.36
CA MET A 138 -5.39 -9.29 -7.44
C MET A 138 -4.23 -10.29 -7.40
N ALA A 139 -3.59 -10.52 -8.55
CA ALA A 139 -2.40 -11.34 -8.63
C ALA A 139 -1.29 -10.81 -7.71
N ALA A 140 -1.08 -9.49 -7.63
CA ALA A 140 -0.08 -8.93 -6.73
C ALA A 140 -0.42 -9.14 -5.24
N ALA A 141 -1.70 -9.03 -4.87
CA ALA A 141 -2.15 -9.28 -3.50
C ALA A 141 -1.96 -10.76 -3.10
N VAL A 142 -2.28 -11.68 -4.01
CA VAL A 142 -2.05 -13.12 -3.79
C VAL A 142 -0.55 -13.40 -3.72
N ALA A 143 0.24 -12.91 -4.67
CA ALA A 143 1.68 -13.14 -4.73
C ALA A 143 2.38 -12.67 -3.45
N ILE A 144 2.07 -11.47 -2.96
CA ILE A 144 2.72 -10.97 -1.74
C ILE A 144 2.32 -11.79 -0.49
N THR A 145 1.08 -12.28 -0.46
CA THR A 145 0.60 -13.13 0.64
C THR A 145 1.31 -14.49 0.61
N VAL A 146 1.45 -15.09 -0.56
CA VAL A 146 2.20 -16.33 -0.75
C VAL A 146 3.67 -16.15 -0.35
N THR A 147 4.30 -15.03 -0.71
CA THR A 147 5.67 -14.72 -0.28
C THR A 147 5.81 -14.67 1.24
N LEU A 148 4.87 -14.01 1.93
CA LEU A 148 4.88 -13.95 3.40
C LEU A 148 4.73 -15.35 4.02
N LEU A 149 3.75 -16.14 3.56
CA LEU A 149 3.52 -17.50 4.06
C LEU A 149 4.72 -18.42 3.78
N GLY A 150 5.32 -18.32 2.59
CA GLY A 150 6.54 -19.05 2.24
C GLY A 150 7.73 -18.67 3.13
N GLY A 151 7.87 -17.39 3.47
CA GLY A 151 8.88 -16.90 4.42
C GLY A 151 8.72 -17.52 5.81
N TRP A 152 7.49 -17.55 6.35
CA TRP A 152 7.22 -18.22 7.62
C TRP A 152 7.46 -19.73 7.57
N ALA A 153 7.04 -20.40 6.48
CA ALA A 153 7.29 -21.82 6.30
C ALA A 153 8.79 -22.15 6.26
N ALA A 154 9.59 -21.32 5.59
CA ALA A 154 11.04 -21.47 5.54
C ALA A 154 11.68 -21.31 6.94
N ILE A 155 11.25 -20.32 7.72
CA ILE A 155 11.72 -20.15 9.10
C ILE A 155 11.36 -21.36 9.95
N ALA A 156 10.11 -21.84 9.87
CA ALA A 156 9.65 -23.02 10.61
C ALA A 156 10.47 -24.28 10.26
N ALA A 157 10.80 -24.48 8.99
CA ALA A 157 11.61 -25.61 8.55
C ALA A 157 13.06 -25.56 9.06
N LEU A 158 13.61 -24.36 9.32
CA LEU A 158 14.97 -24.20 9.86
C LEU A 158 15.08 -24.49 11.36
N ILE A 159 13.96 -24.48 12.09
CA ILE A 159 13.90 -24.68 13.54
C ILE A 159 13.27 -26.01 13.96
N SER A 160 12.81 -26.81 12.99
CA SER A 160 12.25 -28.16 13.19
C SER A 160 13.35 -29.21 13.14
#